data_AF-A0A2G9UKW7-F1
#
_entry.id   AF-A0A2G9UKW7-F1
#
_cell.length_a   1.000
_cell.length_b   1.000
_cell.length_c   1.000
_cell.angle_alpha   90.00
_cell.angle_beta   90.00
_cell.angle_gamma   90.00
#
_symmetry.space_group_name_H-M   'P 1'
#
loop_
_entity.id
_entity.type
_entity.pdbx_description
1 polymer ?
#
loop_
_entity_poly.entity_id
_entity_poly.type
_entity_poly.pdbx_seq_one_letter_code
_entity_poly.pdbx_strand_id
1 'polypeptide(L)'
;MFARKAKASDLMGSLQRFNDMTRDSVSRVKHLKILLDSLSTQEKRQLIEEHSFETFHLVDELLLSADIVANPQGAVEGESGLWTLEQVLCFAPELVGNGWQRHAIEAILKKALYPRNLLAIRKIAIRLFLIFYQSLSIFGKRVGISCIKQSCEVIEVPKVINLYIAECFPDIETNGVDIFGGWEGAEDAIEALDTADPIVIARSELMYRLCQSATRVCSHSDKYSQEMSSAFAMTVLSNMVLIKAVRQIEVDDKLWDEVHNVFQRGIWIQMAQQWARLSQSVTRAMILHLAHVDIFTQEDLDKANIRLQNEKLASNKKVEASEDENTEENSAENESNGDNTSFLDADDITNAVQTWSGNPAQWLQVWRRFMCVLGPHSVSSANALIAVETLSNTINSLLAVNLDPLAHWIAARLVQTPVNLLPNCIASLGMVLNSSRQPSSILQAHILHAFMRLIKAGDPQVLPHVSSMSPRHLMVLSQNLLQAIPAMISENPPTTHALKVLALLCPSNAAAEQLLLKQWCFEQFRLFVTSAYELKYSGQ
;
A
#
# COMPACT_ATOMS: atom_id res chain seq x y z
N MET A 1 20.75 20.54 41.02
CA MET A 1 21.25 19.33 41.72
C MET A 1 22.63 19.01 41.18
N PHE A 2 23.65 18.91 42.04
CA PHE A 2 25.05 18.72 41.62
C PHE A 2 25.26 17.36 40.95
N ALA A 3 25.63 17.33 39.66
CA ALA A 3 26.17 16.14 39.02
C ALA A 3 27.55 15.83 39.61
N ARG A 4 27.63 14.84 40.51
CA ARG A 4 28.93 14.32 40.97
C ARG A 4 29.58 13.59 39.79
N LYS A 5 30.64 14.16 39.21
CA LYS A 5 31.59 13.40 38.38
C LYS A 5 32.12 12.21 39.20
N ALA A 6 32.04 11.01 38.65
CA ALA A 6 32.61 9.81 39.26
C ALA A 6 34.13 9.99 39.47
N LYS A 7 34.67 9.49 40.58
CA LYS A 7 36.13 9.56 40.85
C LYS A 7 36.87 8.68 39.84
N ALA A 8 38.01 9.13 39.34
CA ALA A 8 38.82 8.39 38.36
C ALA A 8 39.21 6.97 38.82
N SER A 9 39.36 6.74 40.13
CA SER A 9 39.58 5.42 40.73
C SER A 9 38.42 4.44 40.50
N ASP A 10 37.19 4.94 40.49
CA ASP A 10 35.97 4.13 40.37
C ASP A 10 35.73 3.72 38.90
N LEU A 11 36.25 4.52 37.96
CA LEU A 11 36.22 4.24 36.53
C LEU A 11 37.22 3.17 36.13
N MET A 12 38.46 3.22 36.63
CA MET A 12 39.42 2.13 36.41
C MET A 12 38.91 0.79 36.96
N GLY A 13 38.28 0.81 38.14
CA GLY A 13 37.64 -0.39 38.71
C GLY A 13 36.47 -0.91 37.86
N SER A 14 35.71 -0.03 37.22
CA SER A 14 34.63 -0.42 36.30
C SER A 14 35.16 -0.98 34.98
N LEU A 15 36.25 -0.41 34.46
CA LEU A 15 36.92 -0.90 33.25
C LEU A 15 37.46 -2.32 33.45
N GLN A 16 38.11 -2.58 34.58
CA GLN A 16 38.60 -3.92 34.91
C GLN A 16 37.46 -4.95 35.00
N ARG A 17 36.32 -4.57 35.58
CA ARG A 17 35.15 -5.45 35.70
C ARG A 17 34.42 -5.68 34.39
N PHE A 18 34.49 -4.74 33.45
CA PHE A 18 33.95 -4.90 32.11
C PHE A 18 34.81 -5.88 31.27
N ASN A 19 36.14 -5.75 31.38
CA ASN A 19 37.10 -6.60 30.66
C ASN A 19 37.26 -8.01 31.26
N ASP A 20 36.72 -8.25 32.45
CA ASP A 20 36.74 -9.57 33.08
C ASP A 20 35.70 -10.50 32.44
N MET A 21 36.15 -11.28 31.46
CA MET A 21 35.33 -12.26 30.73
C MET A 21 34.81 -13.43 31.59
N THR A 22 35.32 -13.61 32.81
CA THR A 22 34.83 -14.64 33.74
C THR A 22 33.64 -14.17 34.58
N ARG A 23 33.34 -12.87 34.52
CA ARG A 23 32.26 -12.23 35.26
C ARG A 23 30.93 -12.35 34.51
N ASP A 24 29.82 -12.31 35.25
CA ASP A 24 28.48 -12.38 34.68
C ASP A 24 28.21 -11.23 33.69
N SER A 25 27.57 -11.57 32.56
CA SER A 25 27.26 -10.64 31.47
C SER A 25 26.42 -9.43 31.92
N VAL A 26 25.46 -9.63 32.81
CA VAL A 26 24.62 -8.56 33.37
C VAL A 26 25.45 -7.55 34.17
N SER A 27 26.39 -8.01 35.00
CA SER A 27 27.31 -7.12 35.71
C SER A 27 28.27 -6.41 34.75
N ARG A 28 28.73 -7.08 33.69
CA ARG A 28 29.62 -6.47 32.68
C ARG A 28 28.92 -5.32 31.95
N VAL A 29 27.66 -5.49 31.53
CA VAL A 29 26.85 -4.39 30.94
C VAL A 29 26.67 -3.22 31.90
N LYS A 30 26.41 -3.49 33.18
CA LYS A 30 26.24 -2.43 34.18
C LYS A 30 27.51 -1.57 34.28
N HIS A 31 28.68 -2.21 34.29
CA HIS A 31 29.95 -1.49 34.30
C HIS A 31 30.24 -0.75 32.99
N LEU A 32 29.88 -1.32 31.84
CA LEU A 32 29.95 -0.61 30.56
C LEU A 32 29.06 0.64 30.55
N LYS A 33 27.82 0.56 31.04
CA LYS A 33 26.92 1.72 31.22
C LYS A 33 27.55 2.81 32.09
N ILE A 34 28.08 2.44 33.25
CA ILE A 34 28.75 3.38 34.17
C ILE A 34 29.94 4.08 33.49
N LEU A 35 30.74 3.34 32.72
CA LEU A 35 31.85 3.90 31.96
C LEU A 35 31.32 4.91 30.93
N LEU A 36 30.40 4.49 30.06
CA LEU A 36 29.89 5.36 29.00
C LEU A 36 29.17 6.60 29.55
N ASP A 37 28.42 6.51 30.65
CA ASP A 37 27.73 7.68 31.23
C ASP A 37 28.69 8.77 31.74
N SER A 38 29.95 8.40 32.00
CA SER A 38 30.97 9.30 32.55
C SER A 38 31.91 9.92 31.50
N LEU A 39 31.92 9.38 30.28
CA LEU A 39 32.88 9.71 29.23
C LEU A 39 32.31 10.70 28.21
N SER A 40 33.18 11.52 27.62
CA SER A 40 32.84 12.35 26.46
C SER A 40 32.65 11.50 25.19
N THR A 41 31.99 12.05 24.16
CA THR A 41 31.75 11.35 22.89
C THR A 41 33.04 10.80 22.27
N GLN A 42 34.16 11.53 22.36
CA GLN A 42 35.44 11.09 21.79
C GLN A 42 36.06 9.93 22.59
N GLU A 43 36.01 10.00 23.93
CA GLU A 43 36.50 8.94 24.81
C GLU A 43 35.64 7.66 24.70
N LYS A 44 34.33 7.79 24.44
CA LYS A 44 33.45 6.66 24.14
C LYS A 44 33.88 5.91 22.89
N ARG A 45 34.21 6.62 21.81
CA ARG A 45 34.71 6.01 20.56
C ARG A 45 35.99 5.23 20.83
N GLN A 46 36.94 5.87 21.51
CA GLN A 46 38.21 5.24 21.86
C GLN A 46 38.01 3.97 22.71
N LEU A 47 37.16 4.02 23.74
CA LEU A 47 36.86 2.86 24.59
C LEU A 47 36.29 1.68 23.79
N ILE A 48 35.29 1.94 22.92
CA ILE A 48 34.62 0.91 22.13
C ILE A 48 35.56 0.33 21.06
N GLU A 49 36.45 1.15 20.48
CA GLU A 49 37.46 0.69 19.54
C GLU A 49 38.53 -0.19 20.21
N GLU A 50 39.07 0.26 21.35
CA GLU A 50 40.10 -0.45 22.11
C GLU A 50 39.60 -1.78 22.70
N HIS A 51 38.33 -1.83 23.12
CA HIS A 51 37.70 -3.01 23.72
C HIS A 51 36.57 -3.60 22.85
N SER A 52 36.78 -3.57 21.54
CA SER A 52 35.77 -4.04 20.57
C SER A 52 35.45 -5.53 20.74
N PHE A 53 36.45 -6.37 20.99
CA PHE A 53 36.25 -7.81 21.20
C PHE A 53 35.38 -8.09 22.42
N GLU A 54 35.70 -7.49 23.57
CA GLU A 54 34.98 -7.66 24.83
C GLU A 54 33.53 -7.17 24.69
N THR A 55 33.33 -6.09 23.93
CA THR A 55 32.00 -5.53 23.64
C THR A 55 31.17 -6.47 22.78
N PHE A 56 31.73 -6.99 21.68
CA PHE A 56 31.01 -7.94 20.81
C PHE A 56 30.70 -9.26 21.50
N HIS A 57 31.65 -9.80 22.26
CA HIS A 57 31.38 -11.00 23.07
C HIS A 57 30.27 -10.75 24.08
N LEU A 58 30.24 -9.57 24.71
CA LEU A 58 29.18 -9.24 25.66
C LEU A 58 27.81 -9.20 24.98
N VAL A 59 27.70 -8.66 23.76
CA VAL A 59 26.46 -8.68 22.96
C VAL A 59 26.01 -10.11 22.69
N ASP A 60 26.92 -10.96 22.21
CA ASP A 60 26.62 -12.35 21.88
C ASP A 60 26.18 -13.15 23.11
N GLU A 61 26.89 -13.01 24.23
CA GLU A 61 26.60 -13.69 25.49
C GLU A 61 25.22 -13.32 26.05
N LEU A 62 24.84 -12.03 26.03
CA LEU A 62 23.53 -11.56 26.48
C LEU A 62 22.39 -12.04 25.59
N LEU A 63 22.59 -12.07 24.27
CA LEU A 63 21.58 -12.52 23.33
C LEU A 63 21.49 -14.05 23.23
N LEU A 64 22.56 -14.78 23.56
CA LEU A 64 22.58 -16.23 23.68
C LEU A 64 21.93 -16.70 24.98
N SER A 65 22.16 -16.01 26.10
CA SER A 65 21.55 -16.34 27.39
C SER A 65 20.07 -15.96 27.48
N ALA A 66 19.64 -14.96 26.69
CA ALA A 66 18.29 -14.43 26.75
C ALA A 66 17.25 -15.34 26.06
N ASP A 67 16.27 -15.83 26.83
CA ASP A 67 15.04 -16.44 26.32
C ASP A 67 14.03 -15.35 25.90
N ILE A 68 14.23 -14.80 24.71
CA ILE A 68 13.53 -13.62 24.17
C ILE A 68 12.15 -13.91 23.55
N VAL A 69 11.68 -15.16 23.60
CA VAL A 69 10.43 -15.60 22.96
C VAL A 69 9.22 -15.39 23.88
N ALA A 70 9.31 -15.79 25.15
CA ALA A 70 8.18 -15.76 26.08
C ALA A 70 8.50 -15.26 27.50
N ASN A 71 9.78 -15.04 27.83
CA ASN A 71 10.20 -14.68 29.18
C ASN A 71 10.50 -13.17 29.31
N PRO A 72 9.77 -12.41 30.16
CA PRO A 72 10.03 -11.00 30.41
C PRO A 72 11.46 -10.72 30.92
N GLN A 73 12.02 -11.64 31.73
CA GLN A 73 13.39 -11.49 32.23
C GLN A 73 14.43 -11.70 31.12
N GLY A 74 14.17 -12.66 30.22
CA GLY A 74 14.96 -12.88 29.00
C GLY A 74 14.90 -11.68 28.06
N ALA A 75 13.75 -11.03 27.92
CA ALA A 75 13.63 -9.78 27.17
C ALA A 75 14.55 -8.68 27.71
N VAL A 76 14.62 -8.46 29.02
CA VAL A 76 15.49 -7.42 29.60
C VAL A 76 16.99 -7.66 29.30
N GLU A 77 17.41 -8.93 29.31
CA GLU A 77 18.77 -9.30 28.93
C GLU A 77 19.02 -9.11 27.43
N GLY A 78 18.05 -9.49 26.59
CA GLY A 78 18.08 -9.25 25.15
C GLY A 78 18.13 -7.76 24.82
N GLU A 79 17.35 -6.92 25.49
CA GLU A 79 17.38 -5.46 25.37
C GLU A 79 18.75 -4.90 25.77
N SER A 80 19.36 -5.45 26.82
CA SER A 80 20.71 -5.05 27.26
C SER A 80 21.78 -5.44 26.24
N GLY A 81 21.65 -6.60 25.59
CA GLY A 81 22.50 -7.02 24.48
C GLY A 81 22.36 -6.11 23.26
N LEU A 82 21.12 -5.81 22.86
CA LEU A 82 20.84 -4.90 21.74
C LEU A 82 21.29 -3.46 22.04
N TRP A 83 21.11 -2.97 23.27
CA TRP A 83 21.65 -1.68 23.68
C TRP A 83 23.19 -1.64 23.57
N THR A 84 23.87 -2.74 23.91
CA THR A 84 25.33 -2.83 23.79
C THR A 84 25.76 -2.82 22.32
N LEU A 85 25.00 -3.50 21.45
CA LEU A 85 25.20 -3.42 19.99
C LEU A 85 25.00 -2.00 19.47
N GLU A 86 24.01 -1.26 19.99
CA GLU A 86 23.80 0.15 19.63
C GLU A 86 25.03 1.00 19.89
N GLN A 87 25.72 0.78 21.03
CA GLN A 87 26.92 1.55 21.36
C GLN A 87 28.03 1.29 20.32
N VAL A 88 28.18 0.04 19.89
CA VAL A 88 29.13 -0.33 18.83
C VAL A 88 28.78 0.36 17.51
N LEU A 89 27.52 0.30 17.10
CA LEU A 89 27.06 0.88 15.83
C LEU A 89 27.19 2.41 15.80
N CYS A 90 26.97 3.08 16.94
CA CYS A 90 26.99 4.54 17.04
C CYS A 90 28.41 5.11 17.26
N PHE A 91 29.26 4.43 18.05
CA PHE A 91 30.56 4.95 18.44
C PHE A 91 31.74 4.34 17.68
N ALA A 92 31.58 3.17 17.07
CA ALA A 92 32.61 2.55 16.22
C ALA A 92 32.05 2.04 14.88
N PRO A 93 31.39 2.91 14.08
CA PRO A 93 30.75 2.51 12.82
C PRO A 93 31.75 2.00 11.78
N GLU A 94 33.03 2.31 11.92
CA GLU A 94 34.10 1.84 11.02
C GLU A 94 34.39 0.35 11.17
N LEU A 95 34.17 -0.22 12.38
CA LEU A 95 34.38 -1.64 12.68
C LEU A 95 33.30 -2.54 12.05
N VAL A 96 32.17 -1.94 11.69
CA VAL A 96 30.96 -2.61 11.21
C VAL A 96 31.14 -3.24 9.82
N GLY A 97 32.02 -2.66 9.00
CA GLY A 97 32.15 -2.98 7.58
C GLY A 97 33.08 -4.13 7.20
N ASN A 98 33.90 -4.66 8.12
CA ASN A 98 34.96 -5.60 7.78
C ASN A 98 35.05 -6.78 8.75
N GLY A 99 35.56 -7.92 8.26
CA GLY A 99 35.99 -9.05 9.09
C GLY A 99 34.84 -9.79 9.79
N TRP A 100 35.15 -10.33 10.97
CA TRP A 100 34.25 -11.16 11.76
C TRP A 100 33.14 -10.35 12.43
N GLN A 101 33.37 -9.05 12.69
CA GLN A 101 32.40 -8.14 13.32
C GLN A 101 31.13 -8.02 12.49
N ARG A 102 31.26 -7.90 11.17
CA ARG A 102 30.13 -7.86 10.25
C ARG A 102 29.26 -9.12 10.38
N HIS A 103 29.88 -10.30 10.33
CA HIS A 103 29.17 -11.57 10.43
C HIS A 103 28.51 -11.75 11.80
N ALA A 104 29.16 -11.29 12.87
CA ALA A 104 28.58 -11.30 14.21
C ALA A 104 27.31 -10.43 14.25
N ILE A 105 27.36 -9.19 13.72
CA ILE A 105 26.20 -8.29 13.70
C ILE A 105 25.07 -8.88 12.83
N GLU A 106 25.38 -9.45 11.67
CA GLU A 106 24.39 -10.12 10.81
C GLU A 106 23.71 -11.30 11.53
N ALA A 107 24.47 -12.13 12.25
CA ALA A 107 23.94 -13.25 13.02
C ALA A 107 23.07 -12.78 14.20
N ILE A 108 23.52 -11.77 14.93
CA ILE A 108 22.81 -11.14 16.04
C ILE A 108 21.47 -10.57 15.57
N LEU A 109 21.50 -9.75 14.51
CA LEU A 109 20.28 -9.13 13.97
C LEU A 109 19.32 -10.19 13.43
N LYS A 110 19.82 -11.23 12.75
CA LYS A 110 18.99 -12.35 12.28
C LYS A 110 18.29 -13.05 13.44
N LYS A 111 18.99 -13.27 14.55
CA LYS A 111 18.42 -13.88 15.76
C LYS A 111 17.38 -12.97 16.41
N ALA A 112 17.68 -11.68 16.56
CA ALA A 112 16.81 -10.72 17.22
C ALA A 112 15.54 -10.38 16.41
N LEU A 113 15.63 -10.42 15.08
CA LEU A 113 14.51 -10.21 14.16
C LEU A 113 13.62 -11.45 13.96
N TYR A 114 13.92 -12.56 14.63
CA TYR A 114 13.16 -13.80 14.47
C TYR A 114 11.67 -13.59 14.81
N PRO A 115 10.71 -14.01 13.96
CA PRO A 115 9.29 -13.62 14.12
C PRO A 115 8.63 -14.05 15.43
N ARG A 116 9.13 -15.10 16.09
CA ARG A 116 8.60 -15.56 17.39
C ARG A 116 9.10 -14.75 18.58
N ASN A 117 10.10 -13.89 18.40
CA ASN A 117 10.58 -13.05 19.50
C ASN A 117 9.55 -11.98 19.88
N LEU A 118 9.62 -11.56 21.14
CA LEU A 118 8.81 -10.46 21.66
C LEU A 118 8.96 -9.21 20.78
N LEU A 119 7.85 -8.51 20.57
CA LEU A 119 7.80 -7.36 19.69
C LEU A 119 8.76 -6.24 20.14
N ALA A 120 8.94 -6.04 21.46
CA ALA A 120 9.88 -5.07 22.02
C ALA A 120 11.33 -5.31 21.54
N ILE A 121 11.77 -6.57 21.53
CA ILE A 121 13.10 -6.98 21.03
C ILE A 121 13.21 -6.77 19.53
N ARG A 122 12.19 -7.21 18.77
CA ARG A 122 12.17 -7.06 17.32
C ARG A 122 12.23 -5.60 16.90
N LYS A 123 11.52 -4.71 17.60
CA LYS A 123 11.56 -3.26 17.41
C LYS A 123 13.00 -2.76 17.50
N ILE A 124 13.65 -2.92 18.64
CA ILE A 124 15.04 -2.46 18.82
C ILE A 124 15.98 -3.04 17.76
N ALA A 125 15.83 -4.32 17.42
CA ALA A 125 16.64 -4.98 16.40
C ALA A 125 16.48 -4.37 15.00
N ILE A 126 15.30 -3.87 14.66
CA ILE A 126 15.03 -3.21 13.38
C ILE A 126 15.74 -1.86 13.31
N ARG A 127 15.58 -1.01 14.33
CA ARG A 127 16.35 0.23 14.43
C ARG A 127 17.84 -0.02 14.29
N LEU A 128 18.38 -1.02 14.99
CA LEU A 128 19.80 -1.37 14.91
C LEU A 128 20.20 -1.90 13.54
N PHE A 129 19.34 -2.68 12.89
CA PHE A 129 19.56 -3.10 11.50
C PHE A 129 19.70 -1.89 10.56
N LEU A 130 18.91 -0.84 10.74
CA LEU A 130 19.01 0.36 9.92
C LEU A 130 20.28 1.16 10.16
N ILE A 131 20.68 1.33 11.42
CA ILE A 131 21.95 1.98 11.77
C ILE A 131 23.11 1.17 11.20
N PHE A 132 23.11 -0.16 11.38
CA PHE A 132 24.09 -1.08 10.79
C PHE A 132 24.16 -0.93 9.27
N TYR A 133 23.00 -0.90 8.61
CA TYR A 133 22.89 -0.77 7.18
C TYR A 133 23.41 0.56 6.64
N GLN A 134 23.13 1.66 7.34
CA GLN A 134 23.68 2.99 7.02
C GLN A 134 25.20 3.01 7.17
N SER A 135 25.72 2.46 8.27
CA SER A 135 27.16 2.34 8.51
C SER A 135 27.84 1.51 7.41
N LEU A 136 27.23 0.43 6.94
CA LEU A 136 27.74 -0.33 5.79
C LEU A 136 27.78 0.49 4.49
N SER A 137 26.82 1.38 4.27
CA SER A 137 26.77 2.24 3.07
C SER A 137 27.92 3.26 3.03
N ILE A 138 28.43 3.66 4.19
CA ILE A 138 29.49 4.69 4.34
C ILE A 138 30.87 4.03 4.49
N PHE A 139 30.97 2.98 5.31
CA PHE A 139 32.24 2.37 5.74
C PHE A 139 32.53 1.00 5.11
N GLY A 140 31.57 0.41 4.38
CA GLY A 140 31.75 -0.86 3.68
C GLY A 140 32.70 -0.71 2.48
N LYS A 141 33.94 -1.18 2.60
CA LYS A 141 34.90 -1.21 1.48
C LYS A 141 34.43 -2.18 0.40
N ARG A 142 34.00 -1.67 -0.77
CA ARG A 142 33.75 -2.42 -2.04
C ARG A 142 33.30 -3.88 -1.86
N VAL A 143 32.23 -4.13 -1.12
CA VAL A 143 31.53 -5.42 -1.18
C VAL A 143 30.21 -5.16 -1.89
N GLY A 144 30.09 -5.74 -3.08
CA GLY A 144 28.95 -5.57 -3.95
C GLY A 144 27.63 -5.91 -3.27
N ILE A 145 26.58 -5.36 -3.87
CA ILE A 145 25.15 -5.61 -3.66
C ILE A 145 24.78 -7.12 -3.54
N SER A 146 25.70 -8.05 -3.82
CA SER A 146 25.53 -9.50 -3.70
C SER A 146 25.34 -10.00 -2.27
N CYS A 147 26.02 -9.43 -1.26
CA CYS A 147 25.84 -9.90 0.13
C CYS A 147 24.50 -9.46 0.73
N ILE A 148 23.99 -8.30 0.27
CA ILE A 148 22.66 -7.79 0.64
C ILE A 148 21.57 -8.73 0.11
N LYS A 149 21.74 -9.32 -1.08
CA LYS A 149 20.79 -10.32 -1.61
C LYS A 149 20.60 -11.51 -0.66
N GLN A 150 21.67 -12.02 -0.06
CA GLN A 150 21.62 -13.22 0.77
C GLN A 150 21.07 -12.95 2.18
N SER A 151 21.25 -11.74 2.71
CA SER A 151 20.60 -11.31 3.96
C SER A 151 19.13 -10.91 3.74
N CYS A 152 18.78 -10.35 2.58
CA CYS A 152 17.40 -10.00 2.21
C CYS A 152 16.54 -11.21 1.81
N GLU A 153 17.14 -12.35 1.41
CA GLU A 153 16.41 -13.62 1.26
C GLU A 153 15.89 -14.16 2.60
N VAL A 154 16.56 -13.80 3.71
CA VAL A 154 16.24 -14.26 5.07
C VAL A 154 15.36 -13.26 5.82
N ILE A 155 15.51 -11.97 5.48
CA ILE A 155 14.82 -10.87 6.15
C ILE A 155 13.87 -10.27 5.13
N GLU A 156 12.58 -10.57 5.28
CA GLU A 156 11.53 -9.93 4.48
C GLU A 156 11.61 -8.41 4.69
N VAL A 157 12.31 -7.73 3.77
CA VAL A 157 12.47 -6.28 3.74
C VAL A 157 11.13 -5.55 3.93
N PRO A 158 10.00 -6.01 3.36
CA PRO A 158 8.68 -5.44 3.67
C PRO A 158 8.31 -5.45 5.16
N LYS A 159 8.58 -6.55 5.88
CA LYS A 159 8.29 -6.69 7.32
C LYS A 159 9.16 -5.77 8.16
N VAL A 160 10.45 -5.63 7.82
CA VAL A 160 11.37 -4.73 8.54
C VAL A 160 10.95 -3.27 8.40
N ILE A 161 10.48 -2.87 7.22
CA ILE A 161 10.05 -1.49 6.97
C ILE A 161 8.72 -1.20 7.67
N ASN A 162 7.74 -2.11 7.60
CA ASN A 162 6.47 -1.96 8.31
C ASN A 162 6.66 -1.95 9.84
N LEU A 163 7.53 -2.81 10.37
CA LEU A 163 7.85 -2.82 11.80
C LEU A 163 8.70 -1.61 12.23
N TYR A 164 9.60 -1.08 11.38
CA TYR A 164 10.32 0.18 11.64
C TYR A 164 9.37 1.38 11.72
N ILE A 165 8.36 1.40 10.86
CA ILE A 165 7.32 2.41 10.87
C ILE A 165 6.47 2.29 12.14
N ALA A 166 6.11 1.08 12.56
CA ALA A 166 5.43 0.84 13.83
C ALA A 166 6.30 1.20 15.06
N GLU A 167 7.63 1.11 14.96
CA GLU A 167 8.59 1.48 16.01
C GLU A 167 8.83 2.99 16.10
N CYS A 168 8.96 3.68 14.96
CA CYS A 168 9.08 5.13 14.90
C CYS A 168 7.85 5.85 15.48
N PHE A 169 6.71 5.16 15.56
CA PHE A 169 5.43 5.71 15.98
C PHE A 169 4.66 4.72 16.87
N PRO A 170 5.02 4.62 18.18
CA PRO A 170 4.40 3.68 19.11
C PRO A 170 2.88 3.88 19.31
N ASP A 171 2.35 5.04 18.93
CA ASP A 171 0.92 5.37 18.99
C ASP A 171 0.04 4.55 18.02
N ILE A 172 0.64 3.82 17.06
CA ILE A 172 -0.11 2.94 16.15
C ILE A 172 -0.75 1.75 16.89
N GLU A 173 -0.13 1.26 17.97
CA GLU A 173 -0.62 0.06 18.68
C GLU A 173 -1.41 0.39 19.95
N THR A 174 -1.27 1.60 20.50
CA THR A 174 -1.97 2.02 21.73
C THR A 174 -3.13 2.97 21.50
N ASN A 175 -3.17 3.68 20.37
CA ASN A 175 -4.27 4.58 20.06
C ASN A 175 -5.09 4.01 18.91
N GLY A 176 -6.08 3.20 19.29
CA GLY A 176 -7.40 3.42 18.70
C GLY A 176 -7.66 4.92 18.79
N VAL A 177 -7.54 5.56 17.65
CA VAL A 177 -7.86 6.95 17.36
C VAL A 177 -8.91 7.52 18.34
N ASP A 178 -8.44 8.38 19.24
CA ASP A 178 -9.21 9.31 20.08
C ASP A 178 -8.58 10.69 19.81
N ILE A 179 -9.12 11.62 19.02
CA ILE A 179 -10.47 12.22 18.96
C ILE A 179 -10.98 12.71 20.33
N PHE A 180 -10.24 13.60 21.02
CA PHE A 180 -10.73 14.86 21.64
C PHE A 180 -9.82 15.27 22.83
N GLY A 181 -9.42 16.53 22.88
CA GLY A 181 -9.01 17.18 24.14
C GLY A 181 -7.79 18.07 24.00
N GLY A 182 -8.03 19.37 23.83
CA GLY A 182 -7.03 20.40 23.57
C GLY A 182 -5.80 20.36 24.48
N TRP A 183 -4.68 20.79 23.89
CA TRP A 183 -3.59 21.41 24.64
C TRP A 183 -3.52 22.88 24.18
N GLU A 184 -4.16 23.75 24.96
CA GLU A 184 -3.86 25.17 24.98
C GLU A 184 -2.44 25.35 25.50
N GLY A 185 -1.64 26.15 24.79
CA GLY A 185 -0.40 26.71 25.32
C GLY A 185 0.87 26.15 24.71
N ALA A 186 1.22 26.65 23.52
CA ALA A 186 2.52 27.27 23.30
C ALA A 186 2.43 28.14 22.05
N GLU A 187 2.52 29.44 22.26
CA GLU A 187 2.67 30.44 21.21
C GLU A 187 3.88 30.13 20.34
N ASP A 188 3.71 30.35 19.04
CA ASP A 188 4.68 30.74 18.04
C ASP A 188 6.17 30.52 18.36
N ALA A 189 6.72 29.45 17.76
CA ALA A 189 8.06 29.49 17.17
C ALA A 189 8.18 28.37 16.12
N ILE A 190 7.75 28.66 14.90
CA ILE A 190 8.18 27.90 13.72
C ILE A 190 9.63 28.31 13.46
N GLU A 191 10.59 27.55 13.97
CA GLU A 191 11.89 27.45 13.33
C GLU A 191 11.82 26.31 12.33
N ALA A 192 11.90 26.67 11.04
CA ALA A 192 12.15 25.73 9.97
C ALA A 192 13.48 25.02 10.25
N LEU A 193 13.43 23.76 10.68
CA LEU A 193 14.62 22.93 10.77
C LEU A 193 15.09 22.61 9.36
N ASP A 194 16.24 23.19 9.06
CA ASP A 194 17.02 23.02 7.85
C ASP A 194 17.14 21.54 7.48
N THR A 195 17.05 21.28 6.18
CA THR A 195 16.90 20.00 5.44
C THR A 195 17.92 18.86 5.71
N ALA A 196 18.33 18.65 6.96
CA ALA A 196 19.38 17.73 7.39
C ALA A 196 18.97 16.86 8.60
N ASP A 197 17.69 16.50 8.74
CA ASP A 197 17.27 15.56 9.79
C ASP A 197 17.64 14.12 9.37
N PRO A 198 18.57 13.43 10.09
CA PRO A 198 19.03 12.08 9.75
C PRO A 198 17.90 11.07 9.64
N ILE A 199 16.79 11.29 10.34
CA ILE A 199 15.61 10.43 10.33
C ILE A 199 14.83 10.57 9.01
N VAL A 200 14.75 11.78 8.45
CA VAL A 200 14.08 12.03 7.16
C VAL A 200 14.90 11.45 6.01
N ILE A 201 16.22 11.67 6.03
CA ILE A 201 17.16 11.10 5.04
C ILE A 201 17.15 9.57 5.09
N ALA A 202 17.13 8.97 6.29
CA ALA A 202 16.99 7.54 6.47
C ALA A 202 15.70 6.98 5.87
N ARG A 203 14.58 7.70 6.04
CA ARG A 203 13.26 7.29 5.56
C ARG A 203 13.14 7.37 4.04
N SER A 204 13.61 8.46 3.43
CA SER A 204 13.60 8.60 1.97
C SER A 204 14.52 7.60 1.29
N GLU A 205 15.73 7.38 1.84
CA GLU A 205 16.69 6.41 1.31
C GLU A 205 16.17 4.96 1.44
N LEU A 206 15.57 4.62 2.59
CA LEU A 206 14.99 3.31 2.82
C LEU A 206 13.81 3.04 1.88
N MET A 207 12.93 4.02 1.69
CA MET A 207 11.83 3.92 0.75
C MET A 207 12.34 3.83 -0.70
N TYR A 208 13.42 4.55 -1.04
CA TYR A 208 14.08 4.44 -2.34
C TYR A 208 14.61 3.02 -2.57
N ARG A 209 15.29 2.43 -1.59
CA ARG A 209 15.80 1.05 -1.66
C ARG A 209 14.70 -0.01 -1.64
N LEU A 210 13.59 0.24 -0.96
CA LEU A 210 12.40 -0.60 -1.04
C LEU A 210 11.86 -0.60 -2.47
N CYS A 211 11.70 0.58 -3.07
CA CYS A 211 11.24 0.68 -4.46
C CYS A 211 12.20 -0.05 -5.40
N GLN A 212 13.52 0.17 -5.30
CA GLN A 212 14.50 -0.55 -6.12
C GLN A 212 14.43 -2.08 -5.96
N SER A 213 14.22 -2.56 -4.73
CA SER A 213 14.09 -3.99 -4.44
C SER A 213 12.80 -4.54 -5.04
N ALA A 214 11.68 -3.85 -4.82
CA ALA A 214 10.38 -4.20 -5.38
C ALA A 214 10.43 -4.22 -6.92
N THR A 215 11.04 -3.22 -7.55
CA THR A 215 11.23 -3.16 -9.01
C THR A 215 12.01 -4.36 -9.53
N ARG A 216 13.09 -4.77 -8.84
CA ARG A 216 13.90 -5.92 -9.25
C ARG A 216 13.10 -7.21 -9.14
N VAL A 217 12.53 -7.48 -7.95
CA VAL A 217 11.78 -8.71 -7.69
C VAL A 217 10.55 -8.78 -8.59
N CYS A 218 9.67 -7.78 -8.57
CA CYS A 218 8.40 -7.81 -9.29
C CYS A 218 8.53 -7.80 -10.83
N SER A 219 9.73 -7.56 -11.37
CA SER A 219 10.01 -7.66 -12.79
C SER A 219 10.30 -9.09 -13.27
N HIS A 220 10.59 -10.01 -12.36
CA HIS A 220 10.81 -11.41 -12.69
C HIS A 220 9.48 -12.18 -12.80
N SER A 221 9.44 -13.12 -13.74
CA SER A 221 8.28 -13.96 -14.05
C SER A 221 8.33 -15.32 -13.33
N ASP A 222 8.88 -15.36 -12.12
CA ASP A 222 9.04 -16.56 -11.30
C ASP A 222 8.02 -16.63 -10.14
N LYS A 223 7.83 -17.84 -9.59
CA LYS A 223 6.85 -18.12 -8.54
C LYS A 223 7.09 -17.26 -7.29
N TYR A 224 8.36 -17.04 -6.92
CA TYR A 224 8.71 -16.18 -5.80
C TYR A 224 8.22 -14.74 -6.01
N SER A 225 8.47 -14.16 -7.18
CA SER A 225 8.03 -12.79 -7.48
C SER A 225 6.51 -12.68 -7.55
N GLN A 226 5.82 -13.71 -8.06
CA GLN A 226 4.37 -13.78 -8.05
C GLN A 226 3.82 -13.70 -6.62
N GLU A 227 4.35 -14.54 -5.72
CA GLU A 227 3.92 -14.62 -4.31
C GLU A 227 4.23 -13.33 -3.55
N MET A 228 5.38 -12.71 -3.80
CA MET A 228 5.82 -11.51 -3.09
C MET A 228 5.29 -10.19 -3.68
N SER A 229 4.79 -10.19 -4.92
CA SER A 229 4.37 -8.98 -5.63
C SER A 229 3.31 -8.17 -4.88
N SER A 230 2.33 -8.86 -4.29
CA SER A 230 1.28 -8.27 -3.44
C SER A 230 1.87 -7.56 -2.23
N ALA A 231 2.80 -8.22 -1.53
CA ALA A 231 3.48 -7.71 -0.34
C ALA A 231 4.22 -6.40 -0.62
N PHE A 232 5.00 -6.41 -1.70
CA PHE A 232 5.78 -5.24 -2.11
C PHE A 232 4.88 -4.09 -2.54
N ALA A 233 3.83 -4.36 -3.33
CA ALA A 233 2.87 -3.35 -3.76
C ALA A 233 2.18 -2.69 -2.56
N MET A 234 1.66 -3.48 -1.62
CA MET A 234 1.03 -2.97 -0.39
C MET A 234 1.99 -2.13 0.43
N THR A 235 3.18 -2.66 0.70
CA THR A 235 4.17 -1.98 1.55
C THR A 235 4.60 -0.65 0.94
N VAL A 236 4.91 -0.64 -0.37
CA VAL A 236 5.33 0.59 -1.07
C VAL A 236 4.22 1.63 -1.04
N LEU A 237 3.00 1.25 -1.40
CA LEU A 237 1.87 2.19 -1.49
C LEU A 237 1.45 2.69 -0.10
N SER A 238 1.28 1.81 0.87
CA SER A 238 0.85 2.16 2.22
C SER A 238 1.85 3.06 2.93
N ASN A 239 3.15 2.76 2.81
CA ASN A 239 4.19 3.58 3.41
C ASN A 239 4.27 4.95 2.75
N MET A 240 4.07 5.04 1.43
CA MET A 240 4.04 6.33 0.75
C MET A 240 2.89 7.22 1.25
N VAL A 241 1.70 6.64 1.43
CA VAL A 241 0.53 7.35 1.97
C VAL A 241 0.76 7.75 3.43
N LEU A 242 1.26 6.83 4.27
CA LEU A 242 1.50 7.11 5.68
C LEU A 242 2.54 8.22 5.88
N ILE A 243 3.67 8.15 5.16
CA ILE A 243 4.76 9.13 5.29
C ILE A 243 4.28 10.52 4.84
N LYS A 244 3.65 10.62 3.66
CA LYS A 244 3.34 11.93 3.05
C LYS A 244 1.98 12.49 3.49
N ALA A 245 0.93 11.67 3.60
CA ALA A 245 -0.41 12.15 3.94
C ALA A 245 -0.67 12.17 5.46
N VAL A 246 -0.36 11.07 6.16
CA VAL A 246 -0.67 10.95 7.60
C VAL A 246 0.35 11.69 8.45
N ARG A 247 1.65 11.48 8.17
CA ARG A 247 2.75 12.06 8.95
C ARG A 247 3.23 13.42 8.43
N GLN A 248 2.77 13.85 7.25
CA GLN A 248 3.11 15.14 6.64
C GLN A 248 4.62 15.38 6.51
N ILE A 249 5.39 14.31 6.30
CA ILE A 249 6.83 14.40 6.10
C ILE A 249 7.07 14.82 4.65
N GLU A 250 7.96 15.79 4.45
CA GLU A 250 8.39 16.16 3.11
C GLU A 250 9.22 15.03 2.49
N VAL A 251 8.81 14.63 1.30
CA VAL A 251 9.43 13.56 0.53
C VAL A 251 9.69 14.07 -0.87
N ASP A 252 10.91 13.86 -1.37
CA ASP A 252 11.34 14.21 -2.73
C ASP A 252 10.35 13.65 -3.76
N ASP A 253 9.96 14.47 -4.72
CA ASP A 253 9.05 14.10 -5.80
C ASP A 253 9.59 12.96 -6.66
N LYS A 254 10.93 12.80 -6.73
CA LYS A 254 11.57 11.65 -7.38
C LYS A 254 11.16 10.30 -6.79
N LEU A 255 10.75 10.26 -5.52
CA LEU A 255 10.32 9.02 -4.91
C LEU A 255 9.00 8.52 -5.49
N TRP A 256 8.10 9.42 -5.90
CA TRP A 256 6.89 9.02 -6.64
C TRP A 256 7.22 8.41 -7.99
N ASP A 257 8.29 8.88 -8.65
CA ASP A 257 8.74 8.31 -9.93
C ASP A 257 9.26 6.87 -9.72
N GLU A 258 9.93 6.58 -8.60
CA GLU A 258 10.33 5.22 -8.25
C GLU A 258 9.13 4.31 -7.94
N VAL A 259 8.13 4.82 -7.20
CA VAL A 259 6.87 4.08 -6.98
C VAL A 259 6.22 3.77 -8.32
N HIS A 260 6.16 4.74 -9.24
CA HIS A 260 5.63 4.51 -10.58
C HIS A 260 6.45 3.46 -11.35
N ASN A 261 7.78 3.51 -11.27
CA ASN A 261 8.69 2.55 -11.91
C ASN A 261 8.49 1.12 -11.37
N VAL A 262 8.17 0.93 -10.08
CA VAL A 262 7.79 -0.39 -9.51
C VAL A 262 6.59 -0.97 -10.26
N PHE A 263 5.52 -0.17 -10.45
CA PHE A 263 4.30 -0.61 -11.12
C PHE A 263 4.42 -0.69 -12.64
N GLN A 264 5.31 0.11 -13.24
CA GLN A 264 5.59 0.06 -14.68
C GLN A 264 6.37 -1.21 -15.05
N ARG A 265 7.30 -1.66 -14.21
CA ARG A 265 8.07 -2.89 -14.43
C ARG A 265 7.40 -4.14 -13.88
N GLY A 266 6.53 -3.99 -12.90
CA GLY A 266 5.73 -5.07 -12.34
C GLY A 266 4.74 -5.63 -13.37
N ILE A 267 4.76 -6.94 -13.57
CA ILE A 267 3.88 -7.64 -14.52
C ILE A 267 2.68 -8.32 -13.85
N TRP A 268 2.62 -8.29 -12.52
CA TRP A 268 1.72 -9.11 -11.72
C TRP A 268 0.38 -8.41 -11.43
N ILE A 269 -0.71 -9.17 -11.60
CA ILE A 269 -2.08 -8.68 -11.37
C ILE A 269 -2.34 -8.36 -9.89
N GLN A 270 -1.69 -9.09 -8.99
CA GLN A 270 -1.79 -8.90 -7.55
C GLN A 270 -1.40 -7.47 -7.16
N MET A 271 -0.40 -6.88 -7.82
CA MET A 271 0.00 -5.49 -7.56
C MET A 271 -1.13 -4.50 -7.88
N ALA A 272 -1.79 -4.69 -9.03
CA ALA A 272 -2.91 -3.84 -9.44
C ALA A 272 -4.12 -4.00 -8.51
N GLN A 273 -4.38 -5.20 -8.00
CA GLN A 273 -5.42 -5.46 -7.00
C GLN A 273 -5.14 -4.70 -5.70
N GLN A 274 -3.88 -4.71 -5.23
CA GLN A 274 -3.50 -3.98 -4.02
C GLN A 274 -3.56 -2.46 -4.20
N TRP A 275 -3.14 -1.96 -5.36
CA TRP A 275 -3.37 -0.55 -5.71
C TRP A 275 -4.86 -0.18 -5.75
N ALA A 276 -5.72 -1.05 -6.27
CA ALA A 276 -7.17 -0.79 -6.33
C ALA A 276 -7.81 -0.72 -4.93
N ARG A 277 -7.46 -1.66 -4.05
CA ARG A 277 -7.90 -1.68 -2.64
C ARG A 277 -7.50 -0.38 -1.93
N LEU A 278 -6.22 -0.05 -1.97
CA LEU A 278 -5.70 1.17 -1.34
C LEU A 278 -6.24 2.44 -2.00
N SER A 279 -6.52 2.44 -3.31
CA SER A 279 -7.15 3.57 -4.00
C SER A 279 -8.50 3.91 -3.39
N GLN A 280 -9.28 2.88 -3.02
CA GLN A 280 -10.58 3.06 -2.37
C GLN A 280 -10.40 3.67 -0.96
N SER A 281 -9.48 3.14 -0.16
CA SER A 281 -9.21 3.65 1.21
C SER A 281 -8.64 5.07 1.20
N VAL A 282 -7.71 5.38 0.30
CA VAL A 282 -7.13 6.73 0.13
C VAL A 282 -8.18 7.71 -0.41
N THR A 283 -9.08 7.27 -1.28
CA THR A 283 -10.20 8.11 -1.75
C THR A 283 -11.16 8.43 -0.61
N ARG A 284 -11.54 7.44 0.20
CA ARG A 284 -12.36 7.67 1.39
C ARG A 284 -11.69 8.67 2.34
N ALA A 285 -10.42 8.46 2.66
CA ALA A 285 -9.64 9.35 3.52
C ALA A 285 -9.63 10.79 2.99
N MET A 286 -9.35 10.96 1.69
CA MET A 286 -9.36 12.28 1.06
C MET A 286 -10.75 12.94 1.14
N ILE A 287 -11.84 12.19 0.88
CA ILE A 287 -13.21 12.72 0.95
C ILE A 287 -13.58 13.09 2.40
N LEU A 288 -13.19 12.28 3.38
CA LEU A 288 -13.37 12.59 4.81
C LEU A 288 -12.72 13.93 5.19
N HIS A 289 -11.50 14.20 4.72
CA HIS A 289 -10.81 15.46 5.02
C HIS A 289 -11.29 16.67 4.19
N LEU A 290 -11.82 16.47 2.98
CA LEU A 290 -12.28 17.57 2.12
C LEU A 290 -13.76 17.91 2.28
N ALA A 291 -14.61 16.91 2.51
CA ALA A 291 -16.06 17.03 2.51
C ALA A 291 -16.70 16.67 3.87
N HIS A 292 -15.94 16.13 4.82
CA HIS A 292 -16.44 15.67 6.12
C HIS A 292 -17.58 14.64 6.01
N VAL A 293 -17.55 13.82 4.95
CA VAL A 293 -18.53 12.76 4.67
C VAL A 293 -17.78 11.44 4.53
N ASP A 294 -18.26 10.40 5.21
CA ASP A 294 -17.78 9.04 4.99
C ASP A 294 -18.60 8.39 3.85
N ILE A 295 -17.89 7.86 2.86
CA ILE A 295 -18.49 7.16 1.72
C ILE A 295 -18.58 5.64 1.95
N PHE A 296 -17.97 5.11 3.01
CA PHE A 296 -18.10 3.70 3.34
C PHE A 296 -19.36 3.47 4.16
N THR A 297 -20.09 2.39 3.85
CA THR A 297 -21.24 2.00 4.67
C THR A 297 -20.76 1.33 5.95
N GLN A 298 -21.62 1.31 6.97
CA GLN A 298 -21.32 0.60 8.22
C GLN A 298 -21.01 -0.89 7.96
N GLU A 299 -21.70 -1.51 7.01
CA GLU A 299 -21.44 -2.90 6.61
C GLU A 299 -20.06 -3.10 5.98
N ASP A 300 -19.55 -2.11 5.24
CA ASP A 300 -18.21 -2.17 4.63
C ASP A 300 -17.12 -2.06 5.70
N LEU A 301 -17.34 -1.18 6.70
CA LEU A 301 -16.47 -1.05 7.86
C LEU A 301 -16.48 -2.32 8.72
N ASP A 302 -17.65 -2.91 8.97
CA ASP A 302 -17.78 -4.14 9.74
C ASP A 302 -17.12 -5.33 9.01
N LYS A 303 -17.26 -5.43 7.68
CA LYS A 303 -16.54 -6.42 6.87
C LYS A 303 -15.02 -6.25 6.95
N ALA A 304 -14.53 -5.01 6.92
CA ALA A 304 -13.09 -4.72 7.08
C ALA A 304 -12.60 -5.11 8.48
N ASN A 305 -13.37 -4.78 9.52
CA ASN A 305 -13.06 -5.13 10.91
C ASN A 305 -13.08 -6.65 11.15
N ILE A 306 -14.07 -7.36 10.59
CA ILE A 306 -14.16 -8.82 10.67
C ILE A 306 -12.98 -9.50 9.98
N ARG A 307 -12.52 -8.99 8.83
CA ARG A 307 -11.32 -9.52 8.14
C ARG A 307 -10.08 -9.41 9.03
N LEU A 308 -9.85 -8.25 9.64
CA LEU A 308 -8.74 -8.05 10.59
C LEU A 308 -8.84 -8.97 11.81
N GLN A 309 -10.05 -9.19 12.32
CA GLN A 309 -10.27 -10.10 13.45
C GLN A 309 -9.97 -11.55 13.07
N ASN A 310 -10.41 -11.98 11.89
CA ASN A 310 -10.14 -13.32 11.36
C ASN A 310 -8.65 -13.54 11.07
N GLU A 311 -7.92 -12.52 10.62
CA GLU A 311 -6.47 -12.57 10.44
C GLU A 311 -5.73 -12.71 11.77
N LYS A 312 -6.12 -11.96 12.81
CA LYS A 312 -5.58 -12.11 14.18
C LYS A 312 -5.85 -13.52 14.75
N LEU A 313 -7.01 -14.10 14.45
CA LEU A 313 -7.36 -15.47 14.83
C LEU A 313 -6.54 -16.51 14.05
N ALA A 314 -6.28 -16.28 12.77
CA ALA A 314 -5.46 -17.17 11.93
C ALA A 314 -3.97 -17.13 12.32
N SER A 315 -3.44 -15.95 12.70
CA SER A 315 -2.09 -15.83 13.23
C SER A 315 -1.91 -16.57 14.56
N ASN A 316 -2.92 -16.52 15.44
CA ASN A 316 -2.88 -17.25 16.72
C ASN A 316 -2.96 -18.77 16.53
N LYS A 317 -3.84 -19.26 15.63
CA LYS A 317 -3.94 -20.70 15.34
C LYS A 317 -2.69 -21.30 14.68
N LYS A 318 -1.99 -20.53 13.83
CA LYS A 318 -0.71 -20.99 13.22
C LYS A 318 0.43 -21.06 14.24
N VAL A 319 0.38 -20.28 15.31
CA VAL A 319 1.36 -20.36 16.41
C VAL A 319 1.15 -21.64 17.21
N GLU A 320 -0.10 -21.96 17.58
CA GLU A 320 -0.46 -23.18 18.33
C GLU A 320 -0.15 -24.47 17.55
N ALA A 321 -0.42 -24.51 16.24
CA ALA A 321 -0.13 -25.69 15.42
C ALA A 321 1.38 -25.97 15.21
N SER A 322 2.24 -25.00 15.53
CA SER A 322 3.69 -25.11 15.32
C SER A 322 4.49 -25.48 16.57
N GLU A 323 3.80 -25.78 17.67
CA GLU A 323 4.38 -26.33 18.90
C GLU A 323 4.22 -27.88 19.00
N ASP A 324 3.29 -28.48 18.24
CA ASP A 324 2.97 -29.92 18.37
C ASP A 324 3.56 -30.85 17.28
N GLU A 325 4.15 -30.34 16.19
CA GLU A 325 4.75 -31.20 15.17
C GLU A 325 6.29 -31.22 15.29
N ASN A 326 6.76 -32.05 16.22
CA ASN A 326 8.13 -32.53 16.26
C ASN A 326 8.12 -34.06 16.40
N THR A 327 7.45 -34.78 15.48
CA THR A 327 7.68 -36.21 15.27
C THR A 327 7.22 -36.68 13.89
N GLU A 328 8.12 -37.40 13.23
CA GLU A 328 7.94 -38.32 12.08
C GLU A 328 7.96 -37.76 10.64
N GLU A 329 9.11 -37.99 10.00
CA GLU A 329 9.28 -38.11 8.54
C GLU A 329 8.52 -39.34 8.01
N ASN A 330 7.59 -39.15 7.06
CA ASN A 330 7.70 -39.67 5.68
C ASN A 330 6.37 -39.64 4.90
N SER A 331 6.51 -39.30 3.61
CA SER A 331 5.65 -39.61 2.47
C SER A 331 4.16 -39.21 2.52
N ALA A 332 3.76 -38.27 1.67
CA ALA A 332 2.93 -38.55 0.50
C ALA A 332 2.73 -37.24 -0.27
N GLU A 333 2.85 -37.33 -1.59
CA GLU A 333 2.38 -36.31 -2.52
C GLU A 333 0.91 -36.00 -2.22
N ASN A 334 0.62 -34.75 -1.90
CA ASN A 334 -0.72 -34.22 -2.06
C ASN A 334 -0.61 -32.73 -2.39
N GLU A 335 -1.08 -32.38 -3.58
CA GLU A 335 -1.34 -31.03 -4.02
C GLU A 335 -2.30 -30.36 -3.02
N SER A 336 -1.74 -29.57 -2.11
CA SER A 336 -2.50 -28.53 -1.43
C SER A 336 -2.01 -27.19 -1.94
N ASN A 337 -2.89 -26.48 -2.65
CA ASN A 337 -2.85 -25.03 -2.79
C ASN A 337 -3.02 -24.42 -1.39
N GLY A 338 -2.01 -24.58 -0.55
CA GLY A 338 -1.91 -23.95 0.75
C GLY A 338 -1.63 -22.47 0.52
N ASP A 339 -2.68 -21.67 0.66
CA ASP A 339 -2.63 -20.21 0.75
C ASP A 339 -1.58 -19.78 1.79
N ASN A 340 -0.36 -19.50 1.32
CA ASN A 340 0.69 -18.79 2.05
C ASN A 340 0.43 -17.28 2.13
N THR A 341 -0.82 -16.85 1.92
CA THR A 341 -1.26 -15.44 1.87
C THR A 341 -1.49 -14.82 3.26
N SER A 342 -1.28 -15.56 4.35
CA SER A 342 -1.85 -15.23 5.68
C SER A 342 -1.10 -14.19 6.52
N PHE A 343 -0.43 -13.17 5.96
CA PHE A 343 0.19 -12.13 6.81
C PHE A 343 0.30 -10.71 6.22
N LEU A 344 -0.35 -10.38 5.09
CA LEU A 344 -0.08 -9.11 4.40
C LEU A 344 -1.31 -8.36 3.86
N ASP A 345 -2.53 -8.71 4.32
CA ASP A 345 -3.78 -8.08 3.83
C ASP A 345 -4.36 -7.02 4.80
N ALA A 346 -3.58 -6.55 5.79
CA ALA A 346 -4.00 -5.46 6.66
C ALA A 346 -3.98 -4.11 5.90
N ASP A 347 -5.12 -3.73 5.35
CA ASP A 347 -5.46 -2.35 4.93
C ASP A 347 -5.51 -1.42 6.17
N ASP A 348 -4.36 -1.21 6.83
CA ASP A 348 -4.21 -0.36 8.03
C ASP A 348 -4.66 1.10 7.78
N ILE A 349 -4.66 1.55 6.52
CA ILE A 349 -5.11 2.90 6.14
C ILE A 349 -6.59 3.11 6.45
N THR A 350 -7.42 2.09 6.24
CA THR A 350 -8.88 2.20 6.44
C THR A 350 -9.21 2.52 7.89
N ASN A 351 -8.42 2.00 8.84
CA ASN A 351 -8.58 2.25 10.27
C ASN A 351 -7.76 3.44 10.78
N ALA A 352 -6.62 3.73 10.16
CA ALA A 352 -5.80 4.90 10.53
C ALA A 352 -6.53 6.23 10.29
N VAL A 353 -7.49 6.27 9.34
CA VAL A 353 -8.26 7.48 8.99
C VAL A 353 -9.67 7.40 9.54
N GLN A 354 -9.79 7.50 10.86
CA GLN A 354 -11.09 7.66 11.57
C GLN A 354 -11.36 9.11 11.99
N THR A 355 -10.36 9.99 11.91
CA THR A 355 -10.46 11.40 12.29
C THR A 355 -10.56 12.32 11.09
N TRP A 356 -11.19 13.48 11.28
CA TRP A 356 -11.20 14.55 10.28
C TRP A 356 -9.94 15.43 10.38
N SER A 357 -9.03 15.12 11.31
CA SER A 357 -7.81 15.88 11.58
C SER A 357 -6.70 15.51 10.59
N GLY A 358 -6.21 16.50 9.85
CA GLY A 358 -5.18 16.30 8.84
C GLY A 358 -5.17 17.46 7.85
N ASN A 359 -4.08 17.61 7.09
CA ASN A 359 -3.96 18.67 6.09
C ASN A 359 -4.68 18.25 4.79
N PRO A 360 -5.79 18.90 4.38
CA PRO A 360 -6.56 18.48 3.20
C PRO A 360 -5.77 18.65 1.90
N ALA A 361 -4.85 19.61 1.84
CA ALA A 361 -4.00 19.84 0.67
C ALA A 361 -3.00 18.69 0.48
N GLN A 362 -2.43 18.16 1.57
CA GLN A 362 -1.52 17.00 1.51
C GLN A 362 -2.24 15.75 1.03
N TRP A 363 -3.43 15.46 1.58
CA TRP A 363 -4.26 14.35 1.13
C TRP A 363 -4.62 14.46 -0.35
N LEU A 364 -4.98 15.65 -0.82
CA LEU A 364 -5.27 15.87 -2.24
C LEU A 364 -4.04 15.66 -3.13
N GLN A 365 -2.86 16.13 -2.72
CA GLN A 365 -1.61 15.93 -3.47
C GLN A 365 -1.25 14.45 -3.56
N VAL A 366 -1.29 13.74 -2.43
CA VAL A 366 -1.02 12.30 -2.36
C VAL A 366 -2.03 11.53 -3.20
N TRP A 367 -3.33 11.80 -3.04
CA TRP A 367 -4.38 11.15 -3.82
C TRP A 367 -4.21 11.34 -5.33
N ARG A 368 -3.87 12.55 -5.80
CA ARG A 368 -3.63 12.81 -7.24
C ARG A 368 -2.48 11.97 -7.78
N ARG A 369 -1.37 11.88 -7.04
CA ARG A 369 -0.21 11.06 -7.43
C ARG A 369 -0.56 9.57 -7.37
N PHE A 370 -1.27 9.14 -6.34
CA PHE A 370 -1.71 7.76 -6.13
C PHE A 370 -2.59 7.25 -7.28
N MET A 371 -3.55 8.07 -7.72
CA MET A 371 -4.41 7.75 -8.86
C MET A 371 -3.65 7.68 -10.19
N CYS A 372 -2.45 8.26 -10.28
CA CYS A 372 -1.59 8.22 -11.45
C CYS A 372 -0.65 7.01 -11.51
N VAL A 373 -0.56 6.21 -10.45
CA VAL A 373 0.33 5.04 -10.42
C VAL A 373 -0.05 4.02 -11.51
N LEU A 374 -1.35 3.72 -11.65
CA LEU A 374 -1.90 2.89 -12.71
C LEU A 374 -2.90 3.67 -13.58
N GLY A 375 -3.15 3.16 -14.78
CA GLY A 375 -4.05 3.80 -15.75
C GLY A 375 -4.43 2.89 -16.92
N PRO A 376 -5.25 3.42 -17.86
CA PRO A 376 -5.82 2.66 -18.97
C PRO A 376 -4.80 2.19 -20.02
N HIS A 377 -3.58 2.73 -19.99
CA HIS A 377 -2.48 2.39 -20.90
C HIS A 377 -1.41 1.53 -20.23
N SER A 378 -1.76 0.80 -19.17
CA SER A 378 -0.83 -0.15 -18.55
C SER A 378 -0.41 -1.24 -19.53
N VAL A 379 0.83 -1.74 -19.39
CA VAL A 379 1.42 -2.75 -20.29
C VAL A 379 0.62 -4.06 -20.25
N SER A 380 0.12 -4.43 -19.07
CA SER A 380 -0.75 -5.60 -18.88
C SER A 380 -2.21 -5.21 -19.09
N SER A 381 -2.91 -5.94 -19.97
CA SER A 381 -4.34 -5.74 -20.22
C SER A 381 -5.19 -5.98 -18.96
N ALA A 382 -4.80 -6.93 -18.12
CA ALA A 382 -5.47 -7.20 -16.85
C ALA A 382 -5.29 -6.03 -15.86
N ASN A 383 -4.08 -5.46 -15.78
CA ASN A 383 -3.81 -4.30 -14.92
C ASN A 383 -4.56 -3.06 -15.42
N ALA A 384 -4.63 -2.88 -16.75
CA ALA A 384 -5.39 -1.80 -17.36
C ALA A 384 -6.89 -1.91 -17.06
N LEU A 385 -7.46 -3.13 -17.08
CA LEU A 385 -8.86 -3.38 -16.72
C LEU A 385 -9.15 -2.99 -15.27
N ILE A 386 -8.34 -3.47 -14.32
CA ILE A 386 -8.46 -3.12 -12.89
C ILE A 386 -8.34 -1.60 -12.70
N ALA A 387 -7.41 -0.95 -13.40
CA ALA A 387 -7.24 0.49 -13.33
C ALA A 387 -8.49 1.25 -13.81
N VAL A 388 -9.06 0.86 -14.95
CA VAL A 388 -10.27 1.50 -15.50
C VAL A 388 -11.47 1.32 -14.57
N GLU A 389 -11.69 0.11 -14.05
CA GLU A 389 -12.78 -0.16 -13.11
C GLU A 389 -12.65 0.65 -11.82
N THR A 390 -11.43 0.70 -11.24
CA THR A 390 -11.15 1.44 -10.02
C THR A 390 -11.39 2.95 -10.22
N LEU A 391 -10.90 3.52 -11.31
CA LEU A 391 -11.10 4.93 -11.62
C LEU A 391 -12.56 5.26 -11.92
N SER A 392 -13.29 4.34 -12.57
CA SER A 392 -14.74 4.45 -12.81
C SER A 392 -15.53 4.48 -11.50
N ASN A 393 -15.23 3.57 -10.57
CA ASN A 393 -15.83 3.55 -9.22
C ASN A 393 -15.49 4.81 -8.43
N THR A 394 -14.24 5.29 -8.54
CA THR A 394 -13.80 6.54 -7.88
C THR A 394 -14.60 7.75 -8.37
N ILE A 395 -14.90 7.85 -9.68
CA ILE A 395 -15.78 8.91 -10.21
C ILE A 395 -17.15 8.86 -9.54
N ASN A 396 -17.75 7.68 -9.42
CA ASN A 396 -19.08 7.53 -8.82
C ASN A 396 -19.08 8.01 -7.36
N SER A 397 -18.06 7.62 -6.58
CA SER A 397 -17.90 8.07 -5.19
C SER A 397 -17.72 9.59 -5.07
N LEU A 398 -16.95 10.21 -5.97
CA LEU A 398 -16.75 11.66 -5.96
C LEU A 398 -18.03 12.43 -6.34
N LEU A 399 -18.77 11.95 -7.34
CA LEU A 399 -20.03 12.56 -7.74
C LEU A 399 -21.11 12.44 -6.65
N ALA A 400 -21.13 11.33 -5.89
CA ALA A 400 -22.06 11.16 -4.77
C ALA A 400 -21.89 12.22 -3.66
N VAL A 401 -20.69 12.80 -3.52
CA VAL A 401 -20.37 13.83 -2.52
C VAL A 401 -20.20 15.23 -3.15
N ASN A 402 -20.64 15.42 -4.41
CA ASN A 402 -20.53 16.70 -5.15
C ASN A 402 -19.09 17.23 -5.32
N LEU A 403 -18.10 16.35 -5.43
CA LEU A 403 -16.71 16.69 -5.75
C LEU A 403 -16.47 16.63 -7.28
N ASP A 404 -17.34 17.26 -8.06
CA ASP A 404 -17.34 17.25 -9.53
C ASP A 404 -15.97 17.57 -10.17
N PRO A 405 -15.19 18.58 -9.73
CA PRO A 405 -13.92 18.89 -10.37
C PRO A 405 -12.90 17.75 -10.33
N LEU A 406 -12.92 16.94 -9.26
CA LEU A 406 -12.05 15.77 -9.14
C LEU A 406 -12.54 14.62 -10.03
N ALA A 407 -13.86 14.42 -10.10
CA ALA A 407 -14.47 13.47 -11.02
C ALA A 407 -14.15 13.82 -12.49
N HIS A 408 -14.23 15.11 -12.85
CA HIS A 408 -13.87 15.61 -14.18
C HIS A 408 -12.39 15.36 -14.51
N TRP A 409 -11.50 15.52 -13.52
CA TRP A 409 -10.07 15.25 -13.69
C TRP A 409 -9.78 13.77 -13.97
N ILE A 410 -10.44 12.85 -13.27
CA ILE A 410 -10.32 11.41 -13.57
C ILE A 410 -10.94 11.09 -14.94
N ALA A 411 -12.11 11.63 -15.24
CA ALA A 411 -12.80 11.40 -16.51
C ALA A 411 -11.94 11.81 -17.71
N ALA A 412 -11.20 12.92 -17.62
CA ALA A 412 -10.27 13.36 -18.65
C ALA A 412 -9.19 12.31 -18.98
N ARG A 413 -8.80 11.49 -18.01
CA ARG A 413 -7.84 10.38 -18.21
C ARG A 413 -8.51 9.16 -18.83
N LEU A 414 -9.76 8.88 -18.46
CA LEU A 414 -10.52 7.71 -18.95
C LEU A 414 -11.02 7.87 -20.37
N VAL A 415 -11.18 9.08 -20.91
CA VAL A 415 -11.65 9.25 -22.29
C VAL A 415 -10.72 8.59 -23.32
N GLN A 416 -9.41 8.59 -23.06
CA GLN A 416 -8.41 8.06 -23.99
C GLN A 416 -8.31 6.53 -23.96
N THR A 417 -9.05 5.86 -23.07
CA THR A 417 -9.08 4.41 -22.91
C THR A 417 -9.32 3.69 -24.24
N PRO A 418 -8.64 2.54 -24.50
CA PRO A 418 -8.86 1.75 -25.70
C PRO A 418 -10.27 1.15 -25.74
N VAL A 419 -10.79 0.88 -26.95
CA VAL A 419 -12.22 0.57 -27.17
C VAL A 419 -12.66 -0.69 -26.43
N ASN A 420 -11.78 -1.67 -26.29
CA ASN A 420 -12.03 -2.92 -25.56
C ASN A 420 -12.22 -2.73 -24.04
N LEU A 421 -11.76 -1.61 -23.46
CA LEU A 421 -11.90 -1.31 -22.03
C LEU A 421 -12.95 -0.22 -21.76
N LEU A 422 -13.41 0.51 -22.78
CA LEU A 422 -14.43 1.55 -22.65
C LEU A 422 -15.74 1.10 -21.98
N PRO A 423 -16.27 -0.12 -22.19
CA PRO A 423 -17.50 -0.55 -21.54
C PRO A 423 -17.44 -0.46 -20.00
N ASN A 424 -16.27 -0.67 -19.42
CA ASN A 424 -16.07 -0.66 -17.96
C ASN A 424 -16.10 0.74 -17.33
N CYS A 425 -15.99 1.81 -18.12
CA CYS A 425 -16.07 3.19 -17.64
C CYS A 425 -17.16 4.05 -18.29
N ILE A 426 -17.90 3.52 -19.27
CA ILE A 426 -18.86 4.34 -20.03
C ILE A 426 -20.00 4.87 -19.14
N ALA A 427 -20.39 4.11 -18.13
CA ALA A 427 -21.40 4.50 -17.15
C ALA A 427 -20.98 5.76 -16.36
N SER A 428 -19.77 5.76 -15.79
CA SER A 428 -19.24 6.88 -15.00
C SER A 428 -18.98 8.11 -15.88
N LEU A 429 -18.51 7.93 -17.11
CA LEU A 429 -18.40 9.03 -18.08
C LEU A 429 -19.77 9.65 -18.43
N GLY A 430 -20.81 8.82 -18.56
CA GLY A 430 -22.18 9.29 -18.73
C GLY A 430 -22.69 10.09 -17.53
N MET A 431 -22.39 9.64 -16.30
CA MET A 431 -22.72 10.38 -15.08
C MET A 431 -22.04 11.74 -15.02
N VAL A 432 -20.78 11.85 -15.47
CA VAL A 432 -20.05 13.13 -15.54
C VAL A 432 -20.72 14.13 -16.50
N LEU A 433 -21.31 13.68 -17.61
CA LEU A 433 -22.06 14.57 -18.50
C LEU A 433 -23.35 15.12 -17.85
N ASN A 434 -23.93 14.35 -16.93
CA ASN A 434 -25.16 14.68 -16.23
C ASN A 434 -24.91 15.23 -14.82
N SER A 435 -23.65 15.54 -14.47
CA SER A 435 -23.31 15.98 -13.11
C SER A 435 -23.82 17.40 -12.82
N SER A 436 -23.97 17.72 -11.54
CA SER A 436 -24.54 18.98 -11.08
C SER A 436 -23.74 20.18 -11.59
N ARG A 437 -22.41 20.05 -11.58
CA ARG A 437 -21.49 21.00 -12.20
C ARG A 437 -21.10 20.51 -13.58
N GLN A 438 -21.51 21.26 -14.60
CA GLN A 438 -21.22 20.93 -15.99
C GLN A 438 -19.70 20.84 -16.25
N PRO A 439 -19.20 19.77 -16.90
CA PRO A 439 -17.80 19.66 -17.31
C PRO A 439 -17.45 20.68 -18.39
N SER A 440 -16.15 20.93 -18.60
CA SER A 440 -15.70 21.83 -19.67
C SER A 440 -16.15 21.34 -21.05
N SER A 441 -16.40 22.25 -21.98
CA SER A 441 -16.83 21.90 -23.35
C SER A 441 -15.86 20.94 -24.04
N ILE A 442 -14.56 21.09 -23.78
CA ILE A 442 -13.51 20.19 -24.25
C ILE A 442 -13.71 18.79 -23.67
N LEU A 443 -13.92 18.66 -22.36
CA LEU A 443 -14.13 17.35 -21.73
C LEU A 443 -15.44 16.71 -22.21
N GLN A 444 -16.52 17.49 -22.39
CA GLN A 444 -17.77 16.99 -22.96
C GLN A 444 -17.57 16.40 -24.35
N ALA A 445 -16.88 17.11 -25.25
CA ALA A 445 -16.59 16.62 -26.60
C ALA A 445 -15.76 15.33 -26.58
N HIS A 446 -14.77 15.26 -25.69
CA HIS A 446 -13.95 14.08 -25.44
C HIS A 446 -14.81 12.89 -24.97
N ILE A 447 -15.69 13.09 -23.98
CA ILE A 447 -16.59 12.04 -23.50
C ILE A 447 -17.51 11.55 -24.64
N LEU A 448 -18.15 12.46 -25.38
CA LEU A 448 -19.00 12.10 -26.52
C LEU A 448 -18.22 11.35 -27.61
N HIS A 449 -16.95 11.68 -27.82
CA HIS A 449 -16.08 10.94 -28.72
C HIS A 449 -15.82 9.49 -28.23
N ALA A 450 -15.69 9.25 -26.91
CA ALA A 450 -15.62 7.89 -26.36
C ALA A 450 -16.92 7.10 -26.61
N PHE A 451 -18.09 7.72 -26.41
CA PHE A 451 -19.38 7.12 -26.78
C PHE A 451 -19.44 6.78 -28.27
N MET A 452 -19.01 7.68 -29.14
CA MET A 452 -18.97 7.45 -30.58
C MET A 452 -18.06 6.27 -30.97
N ARG A 453 -16.89 6.13 -30.33
CA ARG A 453 -15.98 4.98 -30.57
C ARG A 453 -16.65 3.66 -30.22
N LEU A 454 -17.39 3.62 -29.10
CA LEU A 454 -18.10 2.43 -28.65
C LEU A 454 -19.30 2.08 -29.53
N ILE A 455 -20.08 3.09 -29.95
CA ILE A 455 -21.19 2.94 -30.91
C ILE A 455 -20.68 2.36 -32.24
N LYS A 456 -19.56 2.88 -32.76
CA LYS A 456 -18.94 2.37 -34.01
C LYS A 456 -18.42 0.95 -33.87
N ALA A 457 -18.03 0.53 -32.67
CA ALA A 457 -17.65 -0.85 -32.38
C ALA A 457 -18.87 -1.79 -32.27
N GLY A 458 -20.09 -1.26 -32.20
CA GLY A 458 -21.33 -2.05 -32.13
C GLY A 458 -21.62 -2.64 -30.75
N ASP A 459 -21.06 -2.08 -29.67
CA ASP A 459 -21.26 -2.63 -28.32
C ASP A 459 -22.62 -2.19 -27.72
N PRO A 460 -23.54 -3.13 -27.40
CA PRO A 460 -24.87 -2.82 -26.89
C PRO A 460 -24.89 -2.18 -25.49
N GLN A 461 -23.81 -2.28 -24.71
CA GLN A 461 -23.73 -1.69 -23.37
C GLN A 461 -23.78 -0.16 -23.37
N VAL A 462 -23.59 0.48 -24.53
CA VAL A 462 -23.68 1.94 -24.67
C VAL A 462 -25.14 2.47 -24.60
N LEU A 463 -26.12 1.65 -24.98
CA LEU A 463 -27.51 2.08 -25.19
C LEU A 463 -28.22 2.59 -23.93
N PRO A 464 -28.09 1.93 -22.75
CA PRO A 464 -28.70 2.43 -21.52
C PRO A 464 -28.21 3.82 -21.15
N HIS A 465 -26.92 4.08 -21.33
CA HIS A 465 -26.31 5.36 -20.97
C HIS A 465 -26.62 6.48 -21.97
N VAL A 466 -26.75 6.14 -23.26
CA VAL A 466 -27.23 7.08 -24.28
C VAL A 466 -28.68 7.50 -23.97
N SER A 467 -29.52 6.57 -23.52
CA SER A 467 -30.94 6.86 -23.23
C SER A 467 -31.17 7.87 -22.10
N SER A 468 -30.19 8.10 -21.23
CA SER A 468 -30.25 9.08 -20.14
C SER A 468 -29.54 10.41 -20.45
N MET A 469 -29.05 10.61 -21.68
CA MET A 469 -28.35 11.84 -22.07
C MET A 469 -29.30 12.99 -22.42
N SER A 470 -28.79 14.21 -22.31
CA SER A 470 -29.50 15.40 -22.78
C SER A 470 -29.76 15.35 -24.30
N PRO A 471 -30.86 15.97 -24.80
CA PRO A 471 -31.17 16.02 -26.23
C PRO A 471 -30.02 16.60 -27.08
N ARG A 472 -29.27 17.57 -26.55
CA ARG A 472 -28.12 18.17 -27.25
C ARG A 472 -27.00 17.16 -27.50
N HIS A 473 -26.69 16.33 -26.51
CA HIS A 473 -25.68 15.28 -26.64
C HIS A 473 -26.16 14.17 -27.59
N LEU A 474 -27.45 13.81 -27.53
CA LEU A 474 -28.06 12.85 -28.45
C LEU A 474 -27.97 13.30 -29.90
N MET A 475 -28.17 14.59 -30.19
CA MET A 475 -28.02 15.11 -31.55
C MET A 475 -26.62 14.87 -32.12
N VAL A 476 -25.57 15.03 -31.32
CA VAL A 476 -24.17 14.78 -31.75
C VAL A 476 -23.94 13.31 -32.09
N LEU A 477 -24.58 12.38 -31.36
CA LEU A 477 -24.41 10.95 -31.55
C LEU A 477 -25.37 10.35 -32.60
N SER A 478 -26.43 11.07 -32.97
CA SER A 478 -27.57 10.60 -33.77
C SER A 478 -27.19 9.86 -35.05
N GLN A 479 -26.27 10.40 -35.85
CA GLN A 479 -25.86 9.79 -37.11
C GLN A 479 -25.18 8.44 -36.90
N ASN A 480 -24.29 8.34 -35.90
CA ASN A 480 -23.59 7.09 -35.58
C ASN A 480 -24.55 6.06 -34.98
N LEU A 481 -25.49 6.50 -34.12
CA LEU A 481 -26.50 5.63 -33.52
C LEU A 481 -27.41 5.00 -34.58
N LEU A 482 -27.89 5.78 -35.55
CA LEU A 482 -28.77 5.27 -36.60
C LEU A 482 -28.08 4.25 -37.51
N GLN A 483 -26.77 4.38 -37.71
CA GLN A 483 -25.98 3.41 -38.46
C GLN A 483 -25.71 2.13 -37.67
N ALA A 484 -25.46 2.24 -36.36
CA ALA A 484 -25.05 1.11 -35.53
C ALA A 484 -26.23 0.32 -34.95
N ILE A 485 -27.32 0.97 -34.53
CA ILE A 485 -28.47 0.34 -33.86
C ILE A 485 -29.03 -0.85 -34.65
N PRO A 486 -29.21 -0.80 -35.99
CA PRO A 486 -29.70 -1.95 -36.75
C PRO A 486 -28.82 -3.20 -36.64
N ALA A 487 -27.49 -3.04 -36.48
CA ALA A 487 -26.56 -4.14 -36.29
C ALA A 487 -26.50 -4.63 -34.84
N MET A 488 -26.78 -3.74 -33.88
CA MET A 488 -26.81 -4.03 -32.43
C MET A 488 -28.12 -4.73 -32.00
N ILE A 489 -29.19 -4.58 -32.77
CA ILE A 489 -30.43 -5.36 -32.64
C ILE A 489 -30.19 -6.71 -33.33
N SER A 490 -29.33 -7.55 -32.74
CA SER A 490 -29.12 -8.94 -33.17
C SER A 490 -30.12 -9.90 -32.53
N GLU A 491 -30.73 -9.51 -31.40
CA GLU A 491 -31.70 -10.29 -30.66
C GLU A 491 -33.14 -9.95 -31.04
N ASN A 492 -33.95 -10.99 -31.29
CA ASN A 492 -35.41 -10.92 -31.39
C ASN A 492 -35.99 -11.46 -30.07
N PRO A 493 -36.60 -10.64 -29.18
CA PRO A 493 -37.05 -9.26 -29.37
C PRO A 493 -35.96 -8.17 -29.16
N PRO A 494 -36.15 -6.97 -29.74
CA PRO A 494 -35.23 -5.84 -29.55
C PRO A 494 -35.14 -5.39 -28.09
N THR A 495 -33.96 -4.99 -27.64
CA THR A 495 -33.76 -4.51 -26.27
C THR A 495 -34.55 -3.23 -26.00
N THR A 496 -35.15 -3.11 -24.81
CA THR A 496 -35.95 -1.94 -24.40
C THR A 496 -35.18 -0.63 -24.54
N HIS A 497 -33.86 -0.66 -24.33
CA HIS A 497 -32.98 0.51 -24.47
C HIS A 497 -32.80 0.94 -25.93
N ALA A 498 -32.69 0.00 -26.88
CA ALA A 498 -32.63 0.33 -28.31
C ALA A 498 -33.90 1.05 -28.77
N LEU A 499 -35.07 0.55 -28.36
CA LEU A 499 -36.36 1.18 -28.67
C LEU A 499 -36.49 2.57 -28.03
N LYS A 500 -36.07 2.72 -26.77
CA LYS A 500 -36.04 4.02 -26.08
C LYS A 500 -35.15 5.03 -26.81
N VAL A 501 -33.93 4.63 -27.22
CA VAL A 501 -33.02 5.52 -27.96
C VAL A 501 -33.61 5.93 -29.31
N LEU A 502 -34.21 5.00 -30.06
CA LEU A 502 -34.89 5.33 -31.31
C LEU A 502 -36.04 6.32 -31.08
N ALA A 503 -36.88 6.09 -30.06
CA ALA A 503 -37.98 6.99 -29.71
C ALA A 503 -37.49 8.40 -29.34
N LEU A 504 -36.35 8.52 -28.63
CA LEU A 504 -35.74 9.82 -28.30
C LEU A 504 -35.18 10.55 -29.53
N LEU A 505 -34.81 9.82 -30.59
CA LEU A 505 -34.29 10.39 -31.84
C LEU A 505 -35.39 10.78 -32.84
N CYS A 506 -36.59 10.18 -32.75
CA CYS A 506 -37.71 10.44 -33.66
C CYS A 506 -38.06 11.92 -33.85
N PRO A 507 -38.15 12.77 -32.80
CA PRO A 507 -38.55 14.17 -32.97
C PRO A 507 -37.62 14.99 -33.86
N SER A 508 -36.37 14.54 -34.04
CA SER A 508 -35.34 15.25 -34.80
C SER A 508 -34.86 14.48 -36.03
N ASN A 509 -35.33 13.24 -36.26
CA ASN A 509 -34.79 12.39 -37.32
C ASN A 509 -35.82 11.39 -37.86
N ALA A 510 -36.27 11.62 -39.10
CA ALA A 510 -37.23 10.75 -39.79
C ALA A 510 -36.71 9.32 -40.01
N ALA A 511 -35.39 9.10 -40.10
CA ALA A 511 -34.83 7.76 -40.22
C ALA A 511 -35.00 6.94 -38.92
N ALA A 512 -34.98 7.61 -37.76
CA ALA A 512 -35.25 6.96 -36.48
C ALA A 512 -36.70 6.46 -36.40
N GLU A 513 -37.64 7.28 -36.88
CA GLU A 513 -39.07 6.95 -36.95
C GLU A 513 -39.33 5.74 -37.85
N GLN A 514 -38.71 5.70 -39.04
CA GLN A 514 -38.81 4.55 -39.95
C GLN A 514 -38.29 3.25 -39.32
N LEU A 515 -37.15 3.31 -38.62
CA LEU A 515 -36.58 2.15 -37.93
C LEU A 515 -37.46 1.69 -36.77
N LEU A 516 -38.02 2.62 -35.99
CA LEU A 516 -38.92 2.30 -34.87
C LEU A 516 -40.21 1.62 -35.38
N LEU A 517 -40.83 2.17 -36.42
CA LEU A 517 -42.02 1.61 -37.05
C LEU A 517 -41.76 0.22 -37.62
N LYS A 518 -40.60 0.01 -38.27
CA LYS A 518 -40.21 -1.30 -38.79
C LYS A 518 -40.14 -2.36 -37.68
N GLN A 519 -39.58 -2.02 -36.53
CA GLN A 519 -39.49 -2.93 -35.37
C GLN A 519 -40.87 -3.21 -34.76
N TRP A 520 -41.74 -2.19 -34.66
CA TRP A 520 -43.11 -2.36 -34.18
C TRP A 520 -43.96 -3.24 -35.10
N CYS A 521 -43.87 -3.06 -36.42
CA CYS A 521 -44.55 -3.91 -37.39
C CYS A 521 -44.08 -5.37 -37.30
N PHE A 522 -42.79 -5.60 -37.07
CA PHE A 522 -42.25 -6.95 -36.90
C PHE A 522 -42.78 -7.65 -35.65
N GLU A 523 -42.81 -6.99 -34.50
CA GLU A 523 -43.38 -7.57 -33.26
C GLU A 523 -44.90 -7.81 -33.35
N GLN A 524 -45.65 -6.89 -33.98
CA GLN A 524 -47.09 -7.12 -34.25
C GLN A 524 -47.31 -8.35 -35.15
N PHE A 525 -46.49 -8.52 -36.18
CA PHE A 525 -46.53 -9.70 -37.04
C PHE A 525 -46.15 -10.98 -36.29
N ARG A 526 -45.14 -10.93 -35.42
CA ARG A 526 -44.74 -12.07 -34.58
C ARG A 526 -45.88 -12.50 -33.66
N LEU A 527 -46.49 -11.56 -32.93
CA LEU A 527 -47.64 -11.84 -32.07
C LEU A 527 -48.80 -12.45 -32.85
N PHE A 528 -49.11 -11.92 -34.04
CA PHE A 528 -50.11 -12.49 -34.93
C PHE A 528 -49.80 -13.95 -35.33
N VAL A 529 -48.55 -14.24 -35.74
CA VAL A 529 -48.14 -15.60 -36.11
C VAL A 529 -48.18 -16.55 -34.92
N THR A 530 -47.74 -16.12 -33.73
CA THR A 530 -47.79 -16.93 -32.51
C THR A 530 -49.22 -17.24 -32.12
N SER A 531 -50.12 -16.24 -32.10
CA SER A 531 -51.54 -16.46 -31.83
C SER A 531 -52.21 -17.34 -32.89
N ALA A 532 -51.84 -17.21 -34.17
CA ALA A 532 -52.34 -18.08 -35.24
C ALA A 532 -51.83 -19.53 -35.11
N TYR A 533 -50.60 -19.73 -34.62
CA TYR A 533 -50.05 -21.05 -34.32
C TYR A 533 -50.73 -21.68 -33.10
N GLU A 534 -50.94 -20.92 -32.03
CA GLU A 534 -51.66 -21.38 -30.84
C GLU A 534 -53.08 -21.79 -31.19
N LEU A 535 -53.81 -20.99 -31.99
CA LEU A 535 -55.15 -21.34 -32.50
C LEU A 535 -55.13 -22.63 -33.32
N LYS A 536 -54.11 -22.85 -34.16
CA LYS A 536 -53.99 -24.04 -35.01
C LYS A 536 -53.71 -25.32 -34.22
N TYR A 537 -53.06 -25.23 -33.06
CA TYR A 537 -52.70 -26.37 -32.21
C TYR A 537 -53.59 -26.53 -30.96
N SER A 538 -54.44 -25.55 -30.64
CA SER A 538 -55.42 -25.63 -29.54
C SER A 538 -56.71 -26.38 -29.91
N GLY A 539 -56.85 -26.86 -31.15
CA GLY A 539 -57.98 -27.69 -31.57
C GLY A 539 -59.34 -26.99 -31.47
N GLN A 540 -59.39 -25.67 -31.67
CA GLN A 540 -60.62 -24.89 -31.86
C GLN A 540 -60.77 -24.44 -33.30
#